data_AF-A0A6N2MEM1-F1
#
_entry.id   AF-A0A6N2MEM1-F1
#
_cell.length_a   1.000
_cell.length_b   1.000
_cell.length_c   1.000
_cell.angle_alpha   90.00
_cell.angle_beta   90.00
_cell.angle_gamma   90.00
#
_symmetry.space_group_name_H-M   'P 1'
#
loop_
_entity.id
_entity.type
_entity.pdbx_description
1 polymer ?
#
loop_
_entity_poly.entity_id
_entity_poly.type
_entity_poly.pdbx_seq_one_letter_code
_entity_poly.pdbx_strand_id
1 'polypeptide(L)'
;MEEKPKELKTPMTSFASINEDLVQNIVRRLPASSFASAACVSKSWNQICNQILSKPKFASACSLNKDEKVALEEVVNKVLSEPIRPHFAIANVIGSEVDLSEKLDFLATKLGSQTPIVVSCASGIMGRDAVTGEHREVMLEEYWVDGESNSCFGIILTVGFLPGLIVDAIPLLQPRKVK
;
A
#
# COMPACT_ATOMS: atom_id res chain seq x y z
N MET A 1 8.26 -46.72 45.82
CA MET A 1 7.35 -46.14 44.79
C MET A 1 7.36 -44.65 45.03
N GLU A 2 8.14 -43.92 44.26
CA GLU A 2 8.32 -42.48 44.43
C GLU A 2 7.45 -41.78 43.38
N GLU A 3 6.45 -41.05 43.82
CA GLU A 3 5.46 -40.39 42.96
C GLU A 3 6.09 -39.12 42.37
N LYS A 4 6.24 -39.10 41.04
CA LYS A 4 6.82 -37.98 40.30
C LYS A 4 5.84 -36.79 40.32
N PRO A 5 6.26 -35.55 40.61
CA PRO A 5 5.34 -34.41 40.66
C PRO A 5 4.75 -34.13 39.27
N LYS A 6 3.42 -34.02 39.19
CA LYS A 6 2.73 -33.53 37.98
C LYS A 6 3.03 -32.05 37.81
N GLU A 7 3.76 -31.70 36.75
CA GLU A 7 3.91 -30.31 36.33
C GLU A 7 2.54 -29.66 36.15
N LEU A 8 2.30 -28.59 36.91
CA LEU A 8 1.16 -27.70 36.70
C LEU A 8 1.34 -27.03 35.34
N LYS A 9 0.61 -27.49 34.33
CA LYS A 9 0.44 -26.72 33.10
C LYS A 9 -0.35 -25.47 33.46
N THR A 10 0.36 -24.36 33.65
CA THR A 10 -0.24 -23.02 33.66
C THR A 10 -1.13 -22.94 32.42
N PRO A 11 -2.42 -22.59 32.54
CA PRO A 11 -3.24 -22.40 31.36
C PRO A 11 -2.57 -21.27 30.60
N MET A 12 -2.04 -21.56 29.41
CA MET A 12 -1.69 -20.52 28.46
C MET A 12 -2.97 -19.71 28.30
N THR A 13 -2.96 -18.47 28.77
CA THR A 13 -3.98 -17.49 28.49
C THR A 13 -3.96 -17.29 26.97
N SER A 14 -4.71 -18.15 26.30
CA SER A 14 -4.87 -18.12 24.86
C SER A 14 -5.39 -16.74 24.50
N PHE A 15 -4.83 -16.12 23.46
CA PHE A 15 -5.38 -14.88 22.89
C PHE A 15 -6.89 -15.02 22.55
N ALA A 16 -7.43 -16.24 22.51
CA ALA A 16 -8.86 -16.53 22.46
C ALA A 16 -9.70 -15.96 23.62
N SER A 17 -9.09 -15.57 24.74
CA SER A 17 -9.80 -14.91 25.86
C SER A 17 -9.71 -13.38 25.83
N ILE A 18 -9.04 -12.78 24.84
CA ILE A 18 -9.02 -11.32 24.68
C ILE A 18 -10.36 -10.88 24.11
N ASN A 19 -10.93 -9.81 24.67
CA ASN A 19 -12.16 -9.19 24.15
C ASN A 19 -11.98 -8.81 22.66
N GLU A 20 -12.91 -9.21 21.80
CA GLU A 20 -12.92 -8.89 20.37
C GLU A 20 -12.81 -7.38 20.11
N ASP A 21 -13.37 -6.53 20.98
CA ASP A 21 -13.24 -5.06 20.90
C ASP A 21 -11.78 -4.60 21.00
N LEU A 22 -11.00 -5.24 21.87
CA LEU A 22 -9.58 -4.92 22.04
C LEU A 22 -8.79 -5.36 20.80
N VAL A 23 -9.08 -6.55 20.28
CA VAL A 23 -8.47 -7.05 19.04
C VAL A 23 -8.78 -6.11 17.88
N GLN A 24 -10.05 -5.70 17.72
CA GLN A 24 -10.45 -4.77 16.68
C GLN A 24 -9.72 -3.43 16.79
N ASN A 25 -9.61 -2.87 18.00
CA ASN A 25 -8.92 -1.59 18.21
C ASN A 25 -7.41 -1.67 17.90
N ILE A 26 -6.76 -2.80 18.22
CA ILE A 26 -5.35 -3.04 17.87
C ILE A 26 -5.22 -3.18 16.34
N VAL A 27 -6.00 -4.08 15.74
CA VAL A 27 -5.90 -4.42 14.33
C VAL A 27 -6.22 -3.22 13.44
N ARG A 28 -7.15 -2.34 13.84
CA ARG A 28 -7.49 -1.11 13.10
C ARG A 28 -6.34 -0.10 13.01
N ARG A 29 -5.30 -0.24 13.83
CA ARG A 29 -4.12 0.66 13.86
C ARG A 29 -2.89 0.03 13.22
N LEU A 30 -2.99 -1.19 12.70
CA LEU A 30 -1.88 -1.87 12.07
C LEU A 30 -1.59 -1.32 10.68
N PRO A 31 -0.33 -1.29 10.23
CA PRO A 31 -0.02 -1.09 8.82
C PRO A 31 -0.59 -2.24 7.98
N ALA A 32 -0.75 -2.00 6.68
CA ALA A 32 -1.41 -2.93 5.76
C ALA A 32 -0.82 -4.35 5.79
N SER A 33 0.50 -4.48 5.86
CA SER A 33 1.20 -5.77 5.90
C SER A 33 0.87 -6.57 7.16
N SER A 34 1.00 -5.96 8.34
CA SER A 34 0.65 -6.60 9.62
C SER A 34 -0.85 -6.88 9.71
N PHE A 35 -1.68 -6.01 9.15
CA PHE A 35 -3.13 -6.22 9.04
C PHE A 35 -3.47 -7.45 8.17
N ALA A 36 -2.78 -7.63 7.05
CA ALA A 36 -2.94 -8.81 6.20
C ALA A 36 -2.54 -10.10 6.94
N SER A 37 -1.42 -10.07 7.68
CA SER A 37 -1.01 -11.21 8.53
C SER A 37 -2.04 -11.50 9.63
N ALA A 38 -2.58 -10.46 10.29
CA ALA A 38 -3.61 -10.60 11.31
C ALA A 38 -4.87 -11.32 10.79
N ALA A 39 -5.27 -11.03 9.55
CA ALA A 39 -6.42 -11.68 8.92
C ALA A 39 -6.23 -13.20 8.69
N CYS A 40 -4.99 -13.69 8.67
CA CYS A 40 -4.67 -15.10 8.46
C CYS A 40 -4.53 -15.90 9.77
N VAL A 41 -4.62 -15.26 10.93
CA VAL A 41 -4.39 -15.93 12.24
C VAL A 41 -5.51 -16.90 12.60
N SER A 42 -6.78 -16.50 12.45
CA SER A 42 -7.95 -17.31 12.81
C SER A 42 -9.21 -16.83 12.10
N LYS A 43 -10.30 -17.63 12.16
CA LYS A 43 -11.60 -17.23 11.61
C LYS A 43 -12.15 -15.96 12.26
N SER A 44 -12.06 -15.83 13.59
CA SER A 44 -12.52 -14.64 14.32
C SER A 44 -11.70 -13.39 13.92
N TRP A 45 -10.38 -13.50 13.86
CA TRP A 45 -9.52 -12.38 13.42
C TRP A 45 -9.78 -11.98 11.97
N ASN A 46 -10.00 -12.95 11.09
CA ASN A 46 -10.38 -12.69 9.71
C ASN A 46 -11.73 -11.94 9.63
N GLN A 47 -12.72 -12.35 10.41
CA GLN A 47 -14.02 -11.66 10.49
C GLN A 47 -13.86 -10.21 10.95
N ILE A 48 -13.08 -9.95 12.01
CA ILE A 48 -12.78 -8.60 12.49
C ILE A 48 -12.09 -7.77 11.40
N CYS A 49 -11.09 -8.33 10.71
CA CYS A 49 -10.41 -7.64 9.61
C CYS A 49 -11.38 -7.29 8.46
N ASN A 50 -12.25 -8.23 8.09
CA ASN A 50 -13.25 -8.00 7.03
C ASN A 50 -14.30 -6.96 7.46
N GLN A 51 -14.61 -6.84 8.75
CA GLN A 51 -15.46 -5.76 9.26
C GLN A 51 -14.76 -4.39 9.16
N ILE A 52 -13.46 -4.32 9.48
CA ILE A 52 -12.65 -3.09 9.35
C ILE A 52 -12.60 -2.66 7.87
N LEU A 53 -12.42 -3.61 6.96
CA LEU A 53 -12.43 -3.39 5.51
C LEU A 53 -13.78 -3.80 4.89
N SER A 54 -14.88 -3.32 5.46
CA SER A 54 -16.23 -3.57 4.95
C SER A 54 -16.70 -2.53 3.93
N LYS A 55 -16.02 -1.39 3.84
CA LYS A 55 -16.38 -0.25 2.99
C LYS A 55 -15.26 0.06 2.00
N PRO A 56 -15.58 0.68 0.85
CA PRO A 56 -14.57 1.21 -0.04
C PRO A 56 -13.58 2.13 0.70
N LYS A 57 -12.29 1.96 0.43
CA LYS A 57 -11.21 2.77 1.00
C LYS A 57 -10.22 3.15 -0.09
N PHE A 58 -9.80 4.41 -0.06
CA PHE A 58 -8.75 4.95 -0.91
C PHE A 58 -7.67 5.53 -0.02
N ALA A 59 -6.43 5.12 -0.24
CA ALA A 59 -5.25 5.72 0.38
C ALA A 59 -4.45 6.41 -0.72
N SER A 60 -4.10 7.68 -0.53
CA SER A 60 -3.35 8.45 -1.53
C SER A 60 -2.24 9.25 -0.84
N ALA A 61 -1.10 9.35 -1.50
CA ALA A 61 0.05 10.12 -1.05
C ALA A 61 0.87 10.60 -2.24
N CYS A 62 1.51 11.77 -2.11
CA CYS A 62 2.47 12.29 -3.07
C CYS A 62 3.86 12.49 -2.47
N SER A 63 4.89 12.40 -3.29
CA SER A 63 6.25 12.80 -2.95
C SER A 63 6.86 13.60 -4.09
N LEU A 64 7.63 14.62 -3.71
CA LEU A 64 8.42 15.49 -4.58
C LEU A 64 9.92 15.37 -4.26
N ASN A 65 10.32 14.26 -3.64
CA ASN A 65 11.72 14.02 -3.31
C ASN A 65 12.53 13.84 -4.60
N LYS A 66 13.70 14.48 -4.67
CA LYS A 66 14.60 14.41 -5.84
C LYS A 66 15.16 13.01 -6.05
N ASP A 67 15.27 12.22 -4.98
CA ASP A 67 15.64 10.80 -5.05
C ASP A 67 14.39 9.95 -5.31
N GLU A 68 14.35 9.29 -6.46
CA GLU A 68 13.21 8.51 -6.91
C GLU A 68 12.89 7.32 -5.98
N LYS A 69 13.91 6.66 -5.43
CA LYS A 69 13.73 5.52 -4.54
C LYS A 69 13.14 5.97 -3.22
N VAL A 70 13.64 7.09 -2.69
CA VAL A 70 13.11 7.68 -1.46
C VAL A 70 11.66 8.14 -1.68
N ALA A 71 11.37 8.79 -2.81
CA ALA A 71 10.02 9.21 -3.16
C ALA A 71 9.04 8.02 -3.25
N LEU A 72 9.46 6.91 -3.86
CA LEU A 72 8.68 5.67 -3.93
C LEU A 72 8.43 5.07 -2.54
N GLU A 73 9.46 5.03 -1.68
CA GLU A 73 9.33 4.54 -0.31
C GLU A 73 8.38 5.43 0.52
N GLU A 74 8.50 6.75 0.42
CA GLU A 74 7.64 7.70 1.10
C GLU A 74 6.15 7.45 0.77
N VAL A 75 5.80 7.39 -0.52
CA VAL A 75 4.41 7.18 -0.93
C VAL A 75 3.89 5.80 -0.56
N VAL A 76 4.70 4.73 -0.73
CA VAL A 76 4.30 3.37 -0.36
C VAL A 76 4.08 3.24 1.15
N ASN A 77 5.05 3.72 1.94
CA ASN A 77 4.95 3.67 3.40
C ASN A 77 3.73 4.45 3.87
N LYS A 78 3.41 5.58 3.22
CA LYS A 78 2.24 6.38 3.57
C LYS A 78 0.92 5.70 3.21
N VAL A 79 0.75 5.18 1.99
CA VAL A 79 -0.52 4.54 1.60
C VAL A 79 -0.78 3.22 2.33
N LEU A 80 0.28 2.55 2.80
CA LEU A 80 0.21 1.31 3.57
C LEU A 80 0.32 1.51 5.09
N SER A 81 0.35 2.75 5.59
CA SER A 81 0.49 3.04 7.03
C SER A 81 -0.73 2.64 7.84
N GLU A 82 -1.88 2.45 7.19
CA GLU A 82 -3.14 2.05 7.79
C GLU A 82 -3.66 0.76 7.15
N PRO A 83 -4.66 0.09 7.77
CA PRO A 83 -5.28 -1.07 7.18
C PRO A 83 -5.88 -0.77 5.80
N ILE A 84 -5.40 -1.50 4.79
CA ILE A 84 -5.95 -1.57 3.44
C ILE A 84 -5.52 -2.90 2.81
N ARG A 85 -6.35 -3.46 1.94
CA ARG A 85 -5.99 -4.59 1.07
C ARG A 85 -6.01 -4.08 -0.36
N PRO A 86 -4.87 -3.90 -1.03
CA PRO A 86 -4.86 -3.37 -2.40
C PRO A 86 -5.70 -4.24 -3.34
N HIS A 87 -6.70 -3.66 -4.00
CA HIS A 87 -7.40 -4.27 -5.14
C HIS A 87 -6.88 -3.70 -6.46
N PHE A 88 -6.45 -2.44 -6.46
CA PHE A 88 -5.72 -1.80 -7.55
C PHE A 88 -4.89 -0.65 -7.03
N ALA A 89 -3.99 -0.15 -7.87
CA ALA A 89 -3.29 1.10 -7.64
C ALA A 89 -3.22 1.96 -8.92
N ILE A 90 -3.11 3.26 -8.71
CA ILE A 90 -2.88 4.26 -9.74
C ILE A 90 -1.64 5.05 -9.33
N ALA A 91 -0.62 5.02 -10.17
CA ALA A 91 0.61 5.79 -10.00
C ALA A 91 0.66 6.89 -11.07
N ASN A 92 0.69 8.14 -10.65
CA ASN A 92 0.94 9.28 -11.54
C ASN A 92 2.34 9.77 -11.28
N VAL A 93 3.16 9.89 -12.32
CA VAL A 93 4.57 10.26 -12.22
C VAL A 93 4.85 11.51 -13.05
N ILE A 94 5.68 12.39 -12.54
CA ILE A 94 6.29 13.53 -13.26
C ILE A 94 7.80 13.31 -13.33
N GLY A 95 8.39 13.70 -14.45
CA GLY A 95 9.84 13.73 -14.68
C GLY A 95 10.19 13.16 -16.05
N SER A 96 11.25 13.68 -16.70
CA SER A 96 11.73 13.13 -17.98
C SER A 96 12.58 11.88 -17.76
N GLU A 97 12.54 10.93 -18.70
CA GLU A 97 13.39 9.71 -18.73
C GLU A 97 13.20 8.75 -17.55
N VAL A 98 12.02 8.74 -16.96
CA VAL A 98 11.68 7.77 -15.92
C VAL A 98 11.64 6.35 -16.52
N ASP A 99 12.59 5.49 -16.16
CA ASP A 99 12.43 4.05 -16.35
C ASP A 99 11.27 3.58 -15.47
N LEU A 100 10.20 3.14 -16.12
CA LEU A 100 9.00 2.67 -15.45
C LEU A 100 9.14 1.22 -14.97
N SER A 101 10.05 0.43 -15.54
CA SER A 101 10.13 -1.01 -15.25
C SER A 101 10.52 -1.25 -13.80
N GLU A 102 11.63 -0.67 -13.33
CA GLU A 102 12.10 -0.85 -11.95
C GLU A 102 11.08 -0.32 -10.92
N LYS A 103 10.40 0.77 -11.25
CA LYS A 103 9.39 1.40 -10.38
C LYS A 103 8.14 0.53 -10.27
N LEU A 104 7.70 -0.03 -11.39
CA LEU A 104 6.59 -0.98 -11.44
C LEU A 104 6.90 -2.25 -10.65
N ASP A 105 8.10 -2.81 -10.80
CA ASP A 105 8.53 -3.99 -10.05
C ASP A 105 8.57 -3.70 -8.55
N PHE A 106 9.08 -2.53 -8.15
CA PHE A 106 9.05 -2.08 -6.77
C PHE A 106 7.62 -1.98 -6.22
N LEU A 107 6.72 -1.30 -6.94
CA LEU A 107 5.33 -1.14 -6.53
C LEU A 107 4.58 -2.48 -6.49
N ALA A 108 4.76 -3.34 -7.49
CA ALA A 108 4.16 -4.67 -7.53
C ALA A 108 4.64 -5.54 -6.35
N THR A 109 5.92 -5.45 -6.00
CA THR A 109 6.48 -6.15 -4.83
C THR A 109 5.84 -5.68 -3.53
N LYS A 110 5.57 -4.37 -3.39
CA LYS A 110 5.02 -3.78 -2.15
C LYS A 110 3.50 -3.91 -2.04
N LEU A 111 2.77 -3.81 -3.15
CA LEU A 111 1.31 -3.84 -3.20
C LEU A 111 0.74 -5.24 -3.43
N GLY A 112 1.60 -6.20 -3.79
CA GLY A 112 1.23 -7.56 -4.16
C GLY A 112 1.24 -7.73 -5.67
N SER A 113 1.84 -8.82 -6.14
CA SER A 113 2.07 -9.10 -7.56
C SER A 113 0.79 -9.29 -8.38
N GLN A 114 -0.35 -9.52 -7.72
CA GLN A 114 -1.66 -9.66 -8.34
C GLN A 114 -2.46 -8.35 -8.38
N THR A 115 -1.95 -7.28 -7.77
CA THR A 115 -2.64 -5.99 -7.73
C THR A 115 -2.40 -5.27 -9.05
N PRO A 116 -3.44 -5.00 -9.87
CA PRO A 116 -3.28 -4.24 -11.10
C PRO A 116 -2.85 -2.81 -10.80
N ILE A 117 -1.85 -2.32 -11.54
CA ILE A 117 -1.30 -0.97 -11.39
C ILE A 117 -1.50 -0.21 -12.70
N VAL A 118 -2.25 0.88 -12.64
CA VAL A 118 -2.33 1.85 -13.74
C VAL A 118 -1.24 2.89 -13.54
N VAL A 119 -0.41 3.10 -14.56
CA VAL A 119 0.63 4.13 -14.53
C VAL A 119 0.30 5.21 -15.56
N SER A 120 0.44 6.46 -15.13
CA SER A 120 0.28 7.63 -15.97
C SER A 120 1.48 8.56 -15.80
N CYS A 121 1.97 9.11 -16.91
CA CYS A 121 2.94 10.20 -16.90
C CYS A 121 2.16 11.51 -17.05
N ALA A 122 2.29 12.40 -16.09
CA ALA A 122 1.56 13.66 -16.04
C ALA A 122 2.51 14.85 -16.11
N SER A 123 2.03 15.97 -16.65
CA SER A 123 2.74 17.26 -16.66
C SER A 123 2.60 18.03 -15.34
N GLY A 124 1.89 17.47 -14.37
CA GLY A 124 1.60 18.09 -13.08
C GLY A 124 0.92 17.11 -12.14
N ILE A 125 1.07 17.31 -10.83
CA ILE A 125 0.51 16.46 -9.79
C ILE A 125 -0.01 17.31 -8.65
N MET A 126 -1.15 16.90 -8.11
CA MET A 126 -1.77 17.50 -6.94
C MET A 126 -2.13 16.41 -5.95
N GLY A 127 -1.65 16.50 -4.72
CA GLY A 127 -1.83 15.45 -3.73
C GLY A 127 -1.48 15.87 -2.32
N ARG A 128 -1.60 14.91 -1.39
CA ARG A 128 -1.16 15.08 0.00
C ARG A 128 0.25 14.53 0.17
N ASP A 129 1.17 15.38 0.57
CA ASP A 129 2.57 15.04 0.77
C ASP A 129 2.73 13.92 1.81
N ALA A 130 3.54 12.93 1.47
CA ALA A 130 3.67 11.70 2.25
C ALA A 130 4.31 11.93 3.62
N VAL A 131 5.24 12.88 3.71
CA VAL A 131 6.03 13.18 4.91
C VAL A 131 5.32 14.23 5.78
N THR A 132 4.94 15.35 5.16
CA THR A 132 4.39 16.51 5.87
C THR A 132 2.88 16.43 6.06
N GLY A 133 2.17 15.68 5.21
CA GLY A 133 0.71 15.62 5.21
C GLY A 133 0.03 16.87 4.66
N GLU A 134 0.79 17.83 4.14
CA GLU A 134 0.28 19.05 3.51
C GLU A 134 -0.20 18.77 2.08
N HIS A 135 -1.18 19.54 1.61
CA HIS A 135 -1.60 19.45 0.22
C HIS A 135 -0.63 20.24 -0.65
N ARG A 136 -0.13 19.62 -1.71
CA ARG A 136 0.84 20.20 -2.64
C ARG A 136 0.34 20.04 -4.06
N GLU A 137 0.63 21.04 -4.88
CA GLU A 137 0.39 21.06 -6.31
C GLU A 137 1.67 21.52 -6.99
N VAL A 138 2.11 20.78 -8.00
CA VAL A 138 3.32 21.07 -8.76
C VAL A 138 3.03 20.85 -10.24
N MET A 139 3.35 21.86 -11.05
CA MET A 139 3.31 21.77 -12.50
C MET A 139 4.74 21.75 -13.06
N LEU A 140 4.96 20.91 -14.09
CA LEU A 140 6.26 20.74 -14.70
C LEU A 140 6.79 22.08 -15.22
N GLU A 141 5.96 22.90 -15.87
CA GLU A 141 6.34 24.19 -16.48
C GLU A 141 6.90 25.23 -15.49
N GLU A 142 6.41 25.27 -14.25
CA GLU A 142 6.88 26.22 -13.23
C GLU A 142 8.28 25.87 -12.70
N TYR A 143 8.70 24.61 -12.85
CA TYR A 143 10.01 24.12 -12.40
C TYR A 143 11.16 24.35 -13.40
N TRP A 144 10.88 24.79 -14.64
CA TRP A 144 11.91 25.08 -15.68
C TRP A 144 12.29 26.57 -15.78
N VAL A 145 11.71 27.44 -14.96
CA VAL A 145 11.88 28.90 -15.09
C VAL A 145 13.24 29.38 -14.57
N ASP A 146 13.86 28.65 -13.63
CA ASP A 146 15.26 28.90 -13.21
C ASP A 146 16.17 27.87 -13.89
N GLY A 147 17.06 28.33 -14.77
CA GLY A 147 17.88 27.57 -15.72
C GLY A 147 18.91 26.58 -15.15
N GLU A 148 18.64 25.94 -14.02
CA GLU A 148 19.29 24.70 -13.61
C GLU A 148 18.38 23.53 -13.97
N SER A 149 18.89 22.61 -14.81
CA SER A 149 18.28 21.34 -15.15
C SER A 149 18.18 20.42 -13.91
N ASN A 150 17.37 20.79 -12.93
CA ASN A 150 17.00 19.94 -11.81
C ASN A 150 15.98 18.94 -12.34
N SER A 151 16.37 17.68 -12.47
CA SER A 151 15.46 16.57 -12.75
C SER A 151 14.35 16.57 -11.70
N CYS A 152 13.18 17.07 -12.09
CA CYS A 152 12.01 17.11 -11.21
C CYS A 152 11.33 15.74 -11.27
N PHE A 153 11.55 14.92 -10.24
CA PHE A 153 10.79 13.69 -10.03
C PHE A 153 9.65 13.96 -9.04
N GLY A 154 8.47 13.47 -9.39
CA GLY A 154 7.32 13.49 -8.50
C GLY A 154 6.44 12.28 -8.72
N ILE A 155 5.85 11.75 -7.66
CA ILE A 155 4.93 10.63 -7.75
C ILE A 155 3.71 10.84 -6.86
N ILE A 156 2.54 10.50 -7.37
CA ILE A 156 1.32 10.27 -6.59
C ILE A 156 0.95 8.81 -6.70
N LEU A 157 0.87 8.13 -5.56
CA LEU A 157 0.34 6.78 -5.49
C LEU A 157 -1.03 6.81 -4.83
N THR A 158 -2.01 6.22 -5.50
CA THR A 158 -3.35 5.98 -4.96
C THR A 158 -3.62 4.47 -4.96
N VAL A 159 -3.99 3.93 -3.81
CA VAL A 159 -4.32 2.51 -3.60
C VAL A 159 -5.80 2.41 -3.25
N GLY A 160 -6.53 1.59 -4.01
CA GLY A 160 -7.96 1.36 -3.85
C GLY A 160 -8.25 -0.02 -3.25
N PHE A 161 -9.19 -0.06 -2.31
CA PHE A 161 -9.87 -1.26 -1.85
C PHE A 161 -11.38 -1.07 -2.06
N LEU A 162 -11.98 -1.87 -2.93
CA LEU A 162 -13.42 -1.81 -3.24
C LEU A 162 -14.03 -3.20 -3.02
N PRO A 163 -14.64 -3.47 -1.86
CA PRO A 163 -15.27 -4.76 -1.60
C PRO A 163 -16.48 -4.95 -2.53
N GLY A 164 -16.61 -6.14 -3.11
CA GLY A 164 -17.67 -6.46 -4.09
C GLY A 164 -17.34 -6.11 -5.54
N LEU A 165 -16.23 -5.42 -5.80
CA LEU A 165 -15.73 -5.19 -7.15
C LEU A 165 -14.70 -6.26 -7.52
N ILE A 166 -14.88 -6.88 -8.69
CA ILE A 166 -13.85 -7.72 -9.30
C ILE A 166 -12.97 -6.81 -10.14
N VAL A 167 -11.66 -6.85 -9.88
CA VAL A 167 -10.66 -6.05 -10.60
C VAL A 167 -9.66 -7.02 -11.22
N ASP A 168 -9.42 -6.89 -12.52
CA ASP A 168 -8.45 -7.67 -13.26
C ASP A 168 -7.85 -6.86 -14.41
N ALA A 169 -6.62 -7.17 -14.81
CA ALA A 169 -5.92 -6.56 -15.93
C ALA A 169 -6.14 -7.39 -17.20
N ILE A 170 -6.96 -6.89 -18.12
CA ILE A 170 -7.30 -7.60 -19.36
C ILE A 170 -6.40 -7.10 -20.51
N PRO A 171 -5.51 -7.94 -21.07
CA PRO A 171 -4.70 -7.54 -22.21
C PRO A 171 -5.56 -7.38 -23.46
N LEU A 172 -5.60 -6.17 -24.03
CA LEU A 172 -6.35 -5.89 -25.26
C LEU A 172 -5.62 -6.34 -26.53
N LEU A 173 -4.29 -6.45 -26.46
CA LEU A 173 -3.45 -6.87 -27.59
C LEU A 173 -3.03 -8.33 -27.37
N GLN A 174 -3.26 -9.17 -28.39
CA GLN A 174 -2.74 -10.54 -28.37
C GLN A 174 -1.20 -10.52 -28.35
N PRO A 175 -0.55 -11.40 -27.57
CA PRO A 175 0.88 -11.59 -27.65
C PRO A 175 1.26 -11.87 -29.11
N ARG A 176 2.24 -11.14 -29.66
CA ARG A 176 2.82 -11.50 -30.95
C ARG A 176 3.29 -12.95 -30.82
N LYS A 177 2.74 -13.84 -31.65
CA LYS A 177 3.26 -15.21 -31.77
C LYS A 177 4.74 -15.08 -32.13
N VAL A 178 5.62 -15.46 -31.20
CA VAL A 178 7.04 -15.61 -31.49
C VAL A 178 7.12 -16.72 -32.54
N LYS A 179 7.65 -16.38 -33.72
CA LYS A 179 7.88 -17.30 -34.83
C LYS A 179 9.21 -18.01 -34.63
#